data_AF-A0A2P2BY41-F1
#
_entry.id   AF-A0A2P2BY41-F1
#
_cell.length_a   1.000
_cell.length_b   1.000
_cell.length_c   1.000
_cell.angle_alpha   90.00
_cell.angle_beta   90.00
_cell.angle_gamma   90.00
#
_symmetry.space_group_name_H-M   'P 1'
#
loop_
_entity.id
_entity.type
_entity.pdbx_description
1 polymer ?
#
loop_
_entity_poly.entity_id
_entity_poly.type
_entity_poly.pdbx_seq_one_letter_code
_entity_poly.pdbx_strand_id
1 'polypeptide(L)'
;MNGDLVLSAYEAYDKKQLRRLLLAEWRCARGCLLIHVWQSPQGPLFYLPRYKQSRERNTERSVPSARAKNTLDGDRIWKPRAGELVALEEFGATVGMDIQCDHLDPQVFTGAELLGLISDTPGRPLRRVVSGS
;
A
#
# COMPACT_ATOMS: atom_id res chain seq x y z
N MET A 1 11.21 1.53 -10.78
CA MET A 1 10.35 0.74 -11.71
C MET A 1 8.99 1.41 -11.92
N ASN A 2 8.32 1.23 -13.07
CA ASN A 2 6.98 1.77 -13.30
C ASN A 2 5.95 1.06 -12.39
N GLY A 3 5.16 1.82 -11.62
CA GLY A 3 4.17 1.28 -10.69
C GLY A 3 3.11 0.37 -11.33
N ASP A 4 2.74 0.61 -12.59
CA ASP A 4 1.78 -0.24 -13.33
C ASP A 4 2.36 -1.63 -13.64
N LEU A 5 3.67 -1.72 -13.88
CA LEU A 5 4.35 -3.00 -14.06
C LEU A 5 4.45 -3.77 -12.75
N VAL A 6 4.74 -3.07 -11.64
CA VAL A 6 4.77 -3.68 -10.30
C VAL A 6 3.38 -4.20 -9.92
N LEU A 7 2.34 -3.44 -10.21
CA LEU A 7 0.95 -3.82 -9.95
C LEU A 7 0.57 -5.06 -10.75
N SER A 8 0.87 -5.08 -12.05
CA SER A 8 0.61 -6.23 -12.92
C SER A 8 1.36 -7.49 -12.47
N ALA A 9 2.62 -7.34 -12.05
CA ALA A 9 3.42 -8.43 -11.50
C ALA A 9 2.83 -8.97 -10.19
N TYR A 10 2.37 -8.09 -9.31
CA TYR A 10 1.70 -8.47 -8.06
C TYR A 10 0.42 -9.26 -8.32
N GLU A 11 -0.42 -8.80 -9.26
CA GLU A 11 -1.68 -9.46 -9.63
C GLU A 11 -1.48 -10.81 -10.34
N ALA A 12 -0.34 -11.01 -10.99
CA ALA A 12 0.02 -12.27 -11.64
C ALA A 12 0.44 -13.37 -10.67
N TYR A 13 0.87 -13.05 -9.44
CA TYR A 13 1.23 -14.07 -8.46
C TYR A 13 0.02 -14.83 -7.94
N ASP A 14 0.15 -16.15 -7.86
CA ASP A 14 -0.78 -16.94 -7.07
C ASP A 14 -0.55 -16.72 -5.56
N LYS A 15 -1.55 -17.11 -4.75
CA LYS A 15 -1.49 -16.94 -3.29
C LYS A 15 -0.32 -17.66 -2.61
N LYS A 16 0.12 -18.81 -3.13
CA LYS A 16 1.25 -19.58 -2.57
C LYS A 16 2.58 -18.93 -2.93
N GLN A 17 2.73 -18.48 -4.18
CA GLN A 17 3.90 -17.75 -4.64
C GLN A 17 4.09 -16.47 -3.83
N LEU A 18 3.04 -15.64 -3.77
CA LEU A 18 3.11 -14.38 -3.03
C LEU A 18 3.48 -14.61 -1.57
N ARG A 19 2.85 -15.59 -0.90
CA ARG A 19 3.15 -15.92 0.51
C ARG A 19 4.61 -16.27 0.78
N ARG A 20 5.34 -16.85 -0.20
CA ARG A 20 6.76 -17.18 -0.06
C ARG A 20 7.68 -15.97 -0.22
N LEU A 21 7.17 -14.89 -0.83
CA LEU A 21 7.91 -13.66 -1.08
C LEU A 21 7.58 -12.55 -0.07
N LEU A 22 6.45 -12.66 0.64
CA LEU A 22 6.02 -11.64 1.60
C LEU A 22 7.05 -11.43 2.72
N LEU A 23 7.36 -10.16 2.95
CA LEU A 23 8.17 -9.62 4.03
C LEU A 23 7.30 -8.98 5.12
N ALA A 24 6.17 -8.38 4.72
CA ALA A 24 5.17 -7.85 5.65
C ALA A 24 3.76 -7.92 5.06
N GLU A 25 2.78 -8.08 5.95
CA GLU A 25 1.36 -8.02 5.65
C GLU A 25 0.63 -7.29 6.77
N TRP A 26 0.01 -6.17 6.45
CA TRP A 26 -0.79 -5.43 7.42
C TRP A 26 -2.26 -5.51 7.07
N ARG A 27 -3.08 -5.68 8.09
CA ARG A 27 -4.54 -5.71 7.97
C ARG A 27 -5.20 -4.78 8.96
N CYS A 28 -6.39 -4.29 8.65
CA CYS A 28 -7.20 -3.61 9.65
C CYS A 28 -7.82 -4.62 10.62
N ALA A 29 -8.39 -4.16 11.73
CA ALA A 29 -9.09 -5.02 12.69
C ALA A 29 -10.24 -5.85 12.09
N ARG A 30 -10.82 -5.41 10.95
CA ARG A 30 -11.84 -6.16 10.20
C ARG A 30 -11.27 -7.12 9.15
N GLY A 31 -9.94 -7.28 9.09
CA GLY A 31 -9.25 -8.22 8.20
C GLY A 31 -9.01 -7.73 6.77
N CYS A 32 -9.37 -6.48 6.42
CA CYS A 32 -9.02 -5.91 5.12
C CYS A 32 -7.51 -5.80 4.97
N LEU A 33 -6.98 -6.15 3.80
CA LEU A 33 -5.59 -5.88 3.48
C LEU A 33 -5.35 -4.37 3.45
N LEU A 34 -4.26 -3.93 4.05
CA LEU A 34 -3.82 -2.54 4.05
C LEU A 34 -2.57 -2.36 3.19
N ILE A 35 -1.57 -3.22 3.40
CA ILE A 35 -0.36 -3.25 2.61
C ILE A 35 0.22 -4.67 2.56
N HIS A 36 0.74 -5.04 1.41
CA HIS A 36 1.73 -6.11 1.29
C HIS A 36 3.07 -5.51 0.94
N VAL A 37 4.12 -6.05 1.56
CA VAL A 37 5.50 -5.84 1.14
C VAL A 37 6.09 -7.20 0.80
N TRP A 38 6.71 -7.34 -0.36
CA TRP A 38 7.34 -8.58 -0.79
C TRP A 38 8.72 -8.34 -1.38
N GLN A 39 9.55 -9.38 -1.32
CA GLN A 39 10.88 -9.36 -1.91
C GLN A 39 10.80 -9.54 -3.43
N SER A 40 11.52 -8.68 -4.15
CA SER A 40 11.86 -8.87 -5.57
C SER A 40 13.39 -8.90 -5.75
N PRO A 41 13.91 -9.34 -6.91
CA PRO A 41 15.34 -9.25 -7.21
C PRO A 41 15.91 -7.83 -7.14
N GLN A 42 15.08 -6.81 -7.36
CA GLN A 42 15.47 -5.39 -7.31
C GLN A 42 15.32 -4.75 -5.93
N GLY A 43 14.80 -5.50 -4.94
CA GLY A 43 14.55 -5.03 -3.59
C GLY A 43 13.08 -5.17 -3.16
N PRO A 44 12.72 -4.67 -1.97
CA PRO A 44 11.36 -4.73 -1.47
C PRO A 44 10.40 -3.89 -2.30
N LEU A 45 9.29 -4.49 -2.70
CA LEU A 45 8.17 -3.84 -3.39
C LEU A 45 6.96 -3.80 -2.48
N PHE A 46 6.08 -2.83 -2.69
CA PHE A 46 4.83 -2.69 -1.94
C PHE A 46 3.59 -2.73 -2.84
N TYR A 47 2.46 -3.11 -2.23
CA TYR A 47 1.14 -3.09 -2.83
C TYR A 47 0.14 -2.55 -1.81
N LEU A 48 -0.63 -1.55 -2.23
CA LEU A 48 -1.79 -1.03 -1.55
C LEU A 48 -3.04 -1.38 -2.36
N PRO A 49 -4.05 -2.01 -1.74
CA PRO A 49 -5.29 -2.30 -2.43
C PRO A 49 -6.08 -1.04 -2.74
N ARG A 50 -7.06 -1.17 -3.63
CA ARG A 50 -8.09 -0.14 -3.80
C ARG A 50 -8.79 0.14 -2.47
N TYR A 51 -9.24 1.37 -2.30
CA TYR A 51 -10.08 1.77 -1.19
C TYR A 51 -11.12 2.78 -1.65
N LYS A 52 -12.19 2.90 -0.88
CA LYS A 52 -13.28 3.84 -1.12
C LYS A 52 -13.35 4.84 0.02
N GLN A 53 -13.31 6.12 -0.32
CA GLN A 53 -13.58 7.19 0.65
C GLN A 53 -15.03 7.65 0.57
N SER A 54 -15.55 8.20 1.68
CA SER A 54 -16.81 8.95 1.64
C SER A 54 -16.61 10.20 0.78
N ARG A 55 -17.68 10.68 0.14
CA ARG A 55 -17.59 11.84 -0.76
C ARG A 55 -17.10 13.10 -0.03
N GLU A 56 -17.59 13.31 1.19
CA GLU A 56 -17.21 14.42 2.06
C GLU A 56 -15.70 14.41 2.33
N ARG A 57 -15.19 13.30 2.89
CA ARG A 57 -13.76 13.14 3.20
C ARG A 57 -12.86 13.24 1.97
N ASN A 58 -13.32 12.70 0.85
CA ASN A 58 -12.57 12.72 -0.41
C ASN A 58 -12.52 14.12 -1.06
N THR A 59 -13.54 14.94 -0.78
CA THR A 59 -13.58 16.34 -1.20
C THR A 59 -12.69 17.21 -0.32
N GLU A 60 -12.63 16.91 0.99
CA GLU A 60 -11.76 17.59 1.95
C GLU A 60 -10.27 17.31 1.67
N ARG A 61 -9.91 16.06 1.34
CA ARG A 61 -8.51 15.61 1.26
C ARG A 61 -7.90 15.62 -0.13
N SER A 62 -8.68 15.83 -1.18
CA SER A 62 -8.19 15.79 -2.56
C SER A 62 -8.78 16.90 -3.40
N VAL A 63 -8.07 17.30 -4.44
CA VAL A 63 -8.56 18.21 -5.47
C VAL A 63 -9.23 17.42 -6.61
N PRO A 64 -10.15 18.04 -7.39
CA PRO A 64 -10.87 17.34 -8.47
C PRO A 64 -9.97 16.68 -9.52
N SER A 65 -8.88 17.35 -9.92
CA SER A 65 -7.93 16.82 -10.92
C SER A 65 -7.22 15.56 -10.42
N ALA A 66 -6.84 15.53 -9.13
CA ALA A 66 -6.24 14.37 -8.50
C ALA A 66 -7.23 13.20 -8.40
N ARG A 67 -8.49 13.46 -8.06
CA ARG A 67 -9.54 12.42 -8.05
C ARG A 67 -9.75 11.83 -9.43
N ALA A 68 -9.94 12.67 -10.44
CA ALA A 68 -10.16 12.23 -11.82
C ALA A 68 -9.02 11.34 -12.34
N LYS A 69 -7.77 11.62 -11.96
CA LYS A 69 -6.60 10.83 -12.36
C LYS A 69 -6.48 9.51 -11.59
N ASN A 70 -6.70 9.54 -10.27
CA ASN A 70 -6.28 8.46 -9.37
C ASN A 70 -7.43 7.57 -8.87
N THR A 71 -8.66 7.82 -9.31
CA THR A 71 -9.82 6.97 -8.99
C THR A 71 -10.33 6.20 -10.21
N LEU A 72 -11.04 5.10 -9.96
CA LEU A 72 -11.67 4.25 -10.97
C LEU A 72 -13.00 4.84 -11.46
N ASP A 73 -13.73 5.52 -10.58
CA ASP A 73 -15.04 6.13 -10.86
C ASP A 73 -14.96 7.64 -11.10
N GLY A 74 -13.75 8.22 -11.12
CA GLY A 74 -13.52 9.66 -11.24
C GLY A 74 -13.83 10.46 -9.98
N ASP A 75 -14.26 9.81 -8.90
CA ASP A 75 -14.60 10.44 -7.63
C ASP A 75 -13.89 9.75 -6.47
N ARG A 76 -14.42 8.63 -5.98
CA ARG A 76 -14.21 8.14 -4.60
C ARG A 76 -13.58 6.75 -4.48
N ILE A 77 -13.47 6.00 -5.58
CA ILE A 77 -12.87 4.66 -5.58
C ILE A 77 -11.43 4.79 -6.05
N TRP A 78 -10.49 4.89 -5.11
CA TRP A 78 -9.08 5.06 -5.41
C TRP A 78 -8.46 3.80 -5.98
N LYS A 79 -7.62 3.96 -7.00
CA LYS A 79 -6.90 2.87 -7.66
C LYS A 79 -5.94 2.17 -6.70
N PRO A 80 -5.69 0.86 -6.85
CA PRO A 80 -4.57 0.22 -6.16
C PRO A 80 -3.25 0.87 -6.57
N ARG A 81 -2.26 0.82 -5.69
CA ARG A 81 -0.92 1.38 -5.94
C ARG A 81 0.13 0.33 -5.64
N ALA A 82 1.18 0.28 -6.45
CA ALA A 82 2.32 -0.57 -6.19
C ALA A 82 3.60 0.13 -6.65
N GLY A 83 4.73 -0.23 -6.05
CA GLY A 83 6.00 0.41 -6.36
C GLY A 83 7.18 -0.16 -5.58
N GLU A 84 8.35 0.43 -5.80
CA GLU A 84 9.55 0.15 -5.04
C GLU A 84 9.47 0.85 -3.68
N LEU A 85 9.69 0.10 -2.60
CA LEU A 85 9.64 0.66 -1.26
C LEU A 85 10.83 1.59 -0.99
N VAL A 86 12.01 1.24 -1.50
CA VAL A 86 13.24 2.05 -1.38
C VAL A 86 13.14 3.39 -2.09
N ALA A 87 12.37 3.49 -3.18
CA ALA A 87 12.13 4.75 -3.85
C ALA A 87 11.38 5.75 -2.94
N LEU A 88 10.59 5.27 -1.97
CA LEU A 88 9.92 6.14 -0.99
C LEU A 88 10.89 6.72 0.05
N GLU A 89 12.02 6.07 0.31
CA GLU A 89 13.07 6.59 1.19
C GLU A 89 13.77 7.80 0.56
N GLU A 90 14.00 7.77 -0.75
CA GLU A 90 14.65 8.85 -1.51
C GLU A 90 13.87 10.17 -1.47
N PHE A 91 12.55 10.12 -1.26
CA PHE A 91 11.71 11.31 -1.11
C PHE A 91 11.76 11.92 0.31
N GLY A 92 12.53 11.33 1.23
CA GLY A 92 12.81 11.85 2.57
C GLY A 92 11.67 11.64 3.59
N ALA A 93 11.93 12.03 4.85
CA ALA A 93 11.02 11.84 5.98
C ALA A 93 9.69 12.62 5.89
N THR A 94 9.55 13.50 4.89
CA THR A 94 8.35 14.33 4.69
C THR A 94 7.34 13.71 3.72
N VAL A 95 7.74 12.71 2.92
CA VAL A 95 6.85 12.04 1.98
C VAL A 95 6.42 10.70 2.57
N GLY A 96 5.22 10.70 3.13
CA GLY A 96 4.57 9.52 3.68
C GLY A 96 3.61 8.86 2.69
N MET A 97 3.38 7.57 2.88
CA MET A 97 2.38 6.80 2.18
C MET A 97 1.16 6.58 3.08
N ASP A 98 0.00 7.02 2.60
CA ASP A 98 -1.28 6.68 3.21
C ASP A 98 -1.58 5.19 3.04
N ILE A 99 -1.70 4.51 4.19
CA ILE A 99 -2.15 3.14 4.32
C ILE A 99 -3.55 3.16 4.94
N GLN A 100 -4.54 2.68 4.19
CA GLN A 100 -5.95 2.76 4.59
C GLN A 100 -6.79 1.67 3.93
N CYS A 101 -8.03 1.54 4.39
CA CYS A 101 -9.07 0.77 3.71
C CYS A 101 -10.43 1.43 3.97
N ASP A 102 -11.51 0.84 3.46
CA ASP A 102 -12.88 1.32 3.65
C ASP A 102 -13.32 1.37 5.14
N HIS A 103 -12.55 0.77 6.06
CA HIS A 103 -12.84 0.69 7.49
C HIS A 103 -11.83 1.39 8.39
N LEU A 104 -10.70 1.85 7.84
CA LEU A 104 -9.61 2.43 8.61
C LEU A 104 -9.19 3.75 7.97
N ASP A 105 -9.18 4.80 8.77
CA ASP A 105 -8.71 6.11 8.35
C ASP A 105 -7.23 6.10 7.97
N PRO A 106 -6.80 6.97 7.04
CA PRO A 106 -5.40 7.09 6.62
C PRO A 106 -4.42 7.08 7.78
N GLN A 107 -3.53 6.10 7.76
CA GLN A 107 -2.32 6.08 8.58
C GLN A 107 -1.14 6.39 7.66
N VAL A 108 -0.37 7.41 8.00
CA VAL A 108 0.79 7.85 7.22
C VAL A 108 2.03 7.11 7.71
N PHE A 109 2.74 6.45 6.81
CA PHE A 109 4.03 5.83 7.10
C PHE A 109 5.07 6.29 6.07
N THR A 110 6.25 6.67 6.52
CA THR A 110 7.40 6.94 5.64
C THR A 110 7.99 5.66 5.09
N GLY A 111 8.76 5.76 3.99
CA GLY A 111 9.52 4.62 3.45
C GLY A 111 10.47 4.01 4.48
N ALA A 112 11.18 4.85 5.23
CA ALA A 112 12.10 4.43 6.28
C ALA A 112 11.41 3.67 7.44
N GLU A 113 10.25 4.16 7.90
CA GLU A 113 9.47 3.46 8.94
C GLU A 113 9.01 2.09 8.44
N LEU A 114 8.56 1.99 7.19
CA LEU A 114 8.14 0.72 6.61
C LEU A 114 9.31 -0.26 6.48
N LEU A 115 10.46 0.20 6.00
CA LEU A 115 11.67 -0.62 5.89
C LEU A 115 12.16 -1.11 7.27
N GLY A 116 12.06 -0.30 8.31
CA GLY A 116 12.36 -0.72 9.68
C GLY A 116 11.38 -1.73 10.28
N LEU A 117 10.21 -1.91 9.67
CA LEU A 117 9.12 -2.76 10.15
C LEU A 117 8.90 -4.03 9.31
N ILE A 118 9.68 -4.29 8.26
CA ILE A 118 9.54 -5.51 7.46
C ILE A 118 10.47 -6.63 7.97
N SER A 119 10.09 -7.89 7.71
CA SER A 119 10.99 -9.02 7.94
C SER A 119 12.16 -8.99 6.95
N ASP A 120 13.32 -9.46 7.39
CA ASP A 120 14.49 -9.75 6.56
C ASP A 120 14.38 -11.08 5.79
N THR A 121 13.39 -11.91 6.13
CA THR A 121 13.27 -13.29 5.65
C THR A 121 11.97 -13.47 4.84
N PRO A 122 12.06 -13.56 3.49
CA PRO A 122 10.91 -13.83 2.64
C PRO A 122 10.17 -15.10 3.07
N GLY A 123 8.84 -15.01 3.10
CA GLY A 123 7.99 -16.14 3.48
C GLY A 123 7.70 -16.26 4.96
N ARG A 124 8.31 -15.41 5.79
CA ARG A 124 8.00 -15.25 7.21
C ARG A 124 7.56 -13.80 7.49
N PRO A 125 6.46 -13.34 6.88
CA PRO A 125 6.12 -11.93 6.92
C PRO A 125 5.81 -11.47 8.34
N LEU A 126 6.25 -10.25 8.66
CA LEU A 126 5.71 -9.56 9.82
C LEU A 126 4.22 -9.29 9.56
N ARG A 127 3.37 -9.80 10.45
CA ARG A 127 1.93 -9.55 10.38
C ARG A 127 1.55 -8.51 11.43
N ARG A 128 0.88 -7.45 10.98
CA ARG A 128 0.39 -6.40 11.87
C ARG A 128 -1.11 -6.20 11.68
N VAL A 129 -1.82 -6.07 12.78
CA VAL A 129 -3.19 -5.58 12.78
C VAL A 129 -3.16 -4.11 13.19
N VAL A 130 -3.71 -3.24 12.34
CA VAL A 130 -3.84 -1.81 12.60
C VAL A 130 -5.28 -1.54 13.00
N SER A 131 -5.45 -0.94 14.17
CA SER A 131 -6.73 -0.43 14.67
C SER A 131 -6.73 1.08 14.51
N GLY A 132 -7.89 1.63 14.13
CA GLY A 132 -8.14 3.06 14.20
C GLY A 132 -8.55 3.40 15.63
N SER A 133 -8.00 4.49 16.16
CA SER A 133 -8.40 5.10 17.43
C SER A 133 -9.86 5.55 17.40
#